data_AF-A0A2E8HKD2-F1
#
_entry.id   AF-A0A2E8HKD2-F1
#
_cell.length_a   1.000
_cell.length_b   1.000
_cell.length_c   1.000
_cell.angle_alpha   90.00
_cell.angle_beta   90.00
_cell.angle_gamma   90.00
#
_symmetry.space_group_name_H-M   'P 1'
#
loop_
_entity.id
_entity.type
_entity.pdbx_description
1 polymer ?
#
loop_
_entity_poly.entity_id
_entity_poly.type
_entity_poly.pdbx_seq_one_letter_code
_entity_poly.pdbx_strand_id
1 'polypeptide(L)'
;MPRVGKPSMVQFSHRSLYFPALFLPTASQALDPPDSACRCPRLAHQVAGFQMAEDSSIDQERHDMTSENERIALTMLSGSFEYDSEDSLTVLLGYLKENAPAVDATLIAYQSEDDNPSLELLEEETDVLLVFTRRLNTDGAELERFKSYCDRGGAVVGIRTASHAYQNWLPFDGEVLGGNYDGHYGSGMTARVEIAEGAREHPILTEVLPFGSHGSLYRNTPISASASLLLTGRTEEHFEPVAWTRTDGGGRVFYTSLGHQKDFWELDFLRLIENAVLWAAASKA
;
A
#
# COMPACT_ATOMS: atom_id res chain seq x y z
N MET A 1 51.76 11.95 10.48
CA MET A 1 51.07 12.10 9.18
C MET A 1 51.08 10.76 8.46
N PRO A 2 49.94 10.06 8.33
CA PRO A 2 49.79 8.95 7.40
C PRO A 2 49.28 9.47 6.04
N ARG A 3 49.69 8.79 4.97
CA ARG A 3 49.42 9.15 3.58
C ARG A 3 47.97 8.81 3.20
N VAL A 4 47.30 9.79 2.58
CA VAL A 4 45.97 9.69 2.00
C VAL A 4 46.03 8.83 0.72
N GLY A 5 45.29 7.72 0.69
CA GLY A 5 45.04 6.93 -0.51
C GLY A 5 43.89 7.55 -1.34
N LYS A 6 44.08 7.68 -2.65
CA LYS A 6 43.07 8.17 -3.60
C LYS A 6 42.01 7.11 -3.87
N PRO A 7 40.73 7.47 -4.08
CA PRO A 7 39.70 6.52 -4.48
C PRO A 7 39.79 6.21 -5.99
N SER A 8 39.69 4.93 -6.33
CA SER A 8 39.57 4.42 -7.70
C SER A 8 38.12 4.46 -8.17
N MET A 9 37.90 5.12 -9.30
CA MET A 9 36.61 5.24 -9.99
C MET A 9 36.31 3.94 -10.76
N VAL A 10 35.21 3.27 -10.45
CA VAL A 10 34.71 2.09 -11.19
C VAL A 10 33.63 2.57 -12.16
N GLN A 11 33.87 2.40 -13.47
CA GLN A 11 32.91 2.67 -14.54
C GLN A 11 31.94 1.49 -14.70
N PHE A 12 30.64 1.76 -14.64
CA PHE A 12 29.60 0.78 -14.99
C PHE A 12 29.33 0.81 -16.50
N SER A 13 29.57 -0.31 -17.16
CA SER A 13 29.22 -0.58 -18.56
C SER A 13 27.72 -0.88 -18.66
N HIS A 14 26.99 -0.07 -19.43
CA HIS A 14 25.61 -0.35 -19.84
C HIS A 14 25.59 -1.56 -20.79
N ARG A 15 24.92 -2.64 -20.40
CA ARG A 15 24.47 -3.69 -21.31
C ARG A 15 22.95 -3.64 -21.42
N SER A 16 22.51 -3.20 -22.60
CA SER A 16 21.12 -3.20 -23.04
C SER A 16 20.63 -4.65 -23.20
N LEU A 17 19.53 -5.00 -22.52
CA LEU A 17 18.87 -6.30 -22.67
C LEU A 17 17.68 -6.13 -23.63
N TYR A 18 17.77 -6.83 -24.76
CA TYR A 18 16.74 -6.98 -25.79
C TYR A 18 15.60 -7.88 -25.27
N PHE A 19 14.36 -7.42 -25.37
CA PHE A 19 13.16 -8.26 -25.26
C PHE A 19 12.69 -8.67 -26.66
N PRO A 20 12.48 -9.97 -26.98
CA PRO A 20 11.79 -10.35 -28.20
C PRO A 20 10.27 -10.30 -27.99
N ALA A 21 9.58 -9.65 -28.93
CA ALA A 21 8.12 -9.59 -29.00
C ALA A 21 7.54 -10.97 -29.35
N LEU A 22 6.57 -11.43 -28.56
CA LEU A 22 5.78 -12.63 -28.84
C LEU A 22 4.65 -12.30 -29.82
N PHE A 23 4.60 -13.09 -30.90
CA PHE A 23 3.57 -13.11 -31.92
C PHE A 23 2.24 -13.62 -31.35
N LEU A 24 1.14 -12.89 -31.58
CA LEU A 24 -0.23 -13.39 -31.46
C LEU A 24 -0.74 -13.81 -32.85
N PRO A 25 -1.41 -14.96 -33.01
CA PRO A 25 -2.06 -15.32 -34.25
C PRO A 25 -3.44 -14.65 -34.38
N THR A 26 -3.70 -14.06 -35.54
CA THR A 26 -5.00 -13.52 -35.96
C THR A 26 -5.92 -14.64 -36.44
N ALA A 27 -7.11 -14.75 -35.85
CA ALA A 27 -8.20 -15.55 -36.39
C ALA A 27 -9.08 -14.67 -37.29
N SER A 28 -9.09 -14.99 -38.58
CA SER A 28 -9.99 -14.43 -39.59
C SER A 28 -11.27 -15.27 -39.64
N GLN A 29 -12.43 -14.67 -39.38
CA GLN A 29 -13.70 -15.16 -39.90
C GLN A 29 -14.52 -13.96 -40.43
N ALA A 30 -14.74 -14.00 -41.74
CA ALA A 30 -15.59 -13.10 -42.48
C ALA A 30 -17.05 -13.55 -42.38
N LEU A 31 -17.95 -12.59 -42.18
CA LEU A 31 -19.38 -12.73 -42.45
C LEU A 31 -19.83 -11.47 -43.19
N ASP A 32 -20.18 -11.63 -44.46
CA ASP A 32 -20.79 -10.62 -45.32
C ASP A 32 -22.24 -10.34 -44.90
N PRO A 33 -22.72 -9.08 -44.97
CA PRO A 33 -24.15 -8.77 -45.09
C PRO A 33 -24.54 -8.41 -46.53
N PRO A 34 -25.80 -8.68 -46.97
CA PRO A 34 -26.20 -8.49 -48.35
C PRO A 34 -26.69 -7.07 -48.69
N ASP A 35 -26.52 -6.78 -49.97
CA ASP A 35 -26.97 -5.63 -50.77
C ASP A 35 -28.31 -4.97 -50.41
N SER A 36 -28.35 -3.64 -50.49
CA SER A 36 -29.40 -2.94 -51.26
C SER A 36 -29.09 -1.46 -51.54
N ALA A 37 -28.75 -1.22 -52.81
CA ALA A 37 -29.22 -0.16 -53.69
C ALA A 37 -29.10 1.34 -53.30
N CYS A 38 -28.15 1.99 -53.95
CA CYS A 38 -28.13 3.40 -54.32
C CYS A 38 -29.44 3.92 -54.95
N ARG A 39 -29.83 5.17 -54.62
CA ARG A 39 -30.38 6.19 -55.54
C ARG A 39 -30.38 7.59 -54.89
N CYS A 40 -29.57 8.51 -55.41
CA CYS A 40 -29.74 9.98 -55.34
C CYS A 40 -30.76 10.43 -56.43
N PRO A 41 -31.19 11.73 -56.59
CA PRO A 41 -30.72 12.98 -55.97
C PRO A 41 -31.78 14.08 -55.62
N ARG A 42 -31.28 15.14 -54.93
CA ARG A 42 -31.65 16.59 -54.96
C ARG A 42 -33.09 17.05 -54.67
N LEU A 43 -33.22 17.89 -53.64
CA LEU A 43 -33.98 19.16 -53.71
C LEU A 43 -33.48 20.14 -52.64
N ALA A 44 -33.10 21.34 -53.09
CA ALA A 44 -32.75 22.48 -52.25
C ALA A 44 -34.02 23.23 -51.86
N HIS A 45 -34.13 23.69 -50.60
CA HIS A 45 -34.94 24.85 -50.23
C HIS A 45 -34.32 25.57 -49.03
N GLN A 46 -34.22 26.90 -49.18
CA GLN A 46 -33.81 27.88 -48.17
C GLN A 46 -34.80 27.91 -47.01
N VAL A 47 -34.32 28.14 -45.78
CA VAL A 47 -35.03 28.97 -44.79
C VAL A 47 -34.03 29.82 -44.01
N ALA A 48 -34.50 31.03 -43.73
CA ALA A 48 -33.88 32.21 -43.17
C ALA A 48 -33.18 32.04 -41.82
N GLY A 49 -32.28 32.99 -41.55
CA GLY A 49 -31.52 33.09 -40.32
C GLY A 49 -32.35 33.38 -39.08
N PHE A 50 -31.75 33.01 -37.96
CA PHE A 50 -32.08 33.51 -36.64
C PHE A 50 -30.75 33.71 -35.91
N GLN A 51 -30.45 34.96 -35.59
CA GLN A 51 -29.27 35.35 -34.85
C GLN A 51 -29.67 35.39 -33.38
N MET A 52 -29.17 34.44 -32.60
CA MET A 52 -29.23 34.50 -31.14
C MET A 52 -27.82 34.79 -30.64
N ALA A 53 -27.69 35.91 -29.94
CA ALA A 53 -26.52 36.24 -29.16
C ALA A 53 -26.41 35.20 -28.05
N GLU A 54 -25.32 34.44 -28.04
CA GLU A 54 -24.94 33.62 -26.90
C GLU A 54 -23.96 34.43 -26.05
N ASP A 55 -24.48 34.81 -24.88
CA ASP A 55 -23.82 35.54 -23.82
C ASP A 55 -22.71 34.66 -23.22
N SER A 56 -21.53 34.76 -23.81
CA SER A 56 -20.32 34.08 -23.38
C SER A 56 -19.78 34.74 -22.10
N SER A 57 -20.38 34.47 -20.94
CA SER A 57 -19.78 34.89 -19.66
C SER A 57 -20.26 34.16 -18.39
N ILE A 58 -21.18 33.19 -18.44
CA ILE A 58 -21.78 32.63 -17.20
C ILE A 58 -21.52 31.13 -16.96
N ASP A 59 -21.00 30.38 -17.95
CA ASP A 59 -20.80 28.93 -17.82
C ASP A 59 -19.35 28.50 -17.47
N GLN A 60 -18.45 29.44 -17.20
CA GLN A 60 -17.03 29.14 -16.94
C GLN A 60 -16.59 29.25 -15.47
N GLU A 61 -17.48 29.67 -14.56
CA GLU A 61 -17.18 29.81 -13.12
C GLU A 61 -17.97 28.83 -12.22
N ARG A 62 -18.57 27.79 -12.78
CA ARG A 62 -19.20 26.69 -12.02
C ARG A 62 -18.57 25.32 -12.27
N HIS A 63 -17.28 25.30 -12.55
CA HIS A 63 -16.47 24.08 -12.66
C HIS A 63 -15.23 24.08 -11.75
N ASP A 64 -15.23 24.93 -10.73
CA ASP A 64 -14.16 24.97 -9.74
C ASP A 64 -14.75 25.22 -8.35
N MET A 65 -15.34 24.17 -7.75
CA MET A 65 -15.61 24.02 -6.31
C MET A 65 -16.43 22.72 -6.09
N THR A 66 -15.85 21.56 -6.35
CA THR A 66 -16.26 20.29 -5.70
C THR A 66 -15.08 19.32 -5.72
N SER A 67 -14.61 18.99 -4.52
CA SER A 67 -13.49 18.14 -4.10
C SER A 67 -12.09 18.59 -4.54
N GLU A 68 -11.46 19.45 -3.73
CA GLU A 68 -10.10 19.10 -3.31
C GLU A 68 -10.21 17.67 -2.74
N ASN A 69 -9.73 16.67 -3.49
CA ASN A 69 -9.54 15.35 -2.91
C ASN A 69 -8.62 15.58 -1.71
N GLU A 70 -9.16 15.46 -0.50
CA GLU A 70 -8.39 15.67 0.73
C GLU A 70 -7.17 14.74 0.64
N ARG A 71 -5.97 15.32 0.49
CA ARG A 71 -4.75 14.54 0.41
C ARG A 71 -4.59 13.75 1.70
N ILE A 72 -4.19 12.49 1.57
CA ILE A 72 -3.85 11.62 2.69
C ILE A 72 -2.33 11.67 2.86
N ALA A 73 -1.85 12.28 3.94
CA ALA A 73 -0.43 12.30 4.27
C ALA A 73 -0.02 10.95 4.91
N LEU A 74 0.70 10.13 4.16
CA LEU A 74 1.20 8.82 4.58
C LEU A 74 2.67 8.91 4.95
N THR A 75 3.01 8.69 6.22
CA THR A 75 4.41 8.52 6.65
C THR A 75 4.74 7.04 6.70
N MET A 76 5.78 6.62 5.98
CA MET A 76 6.23 5.23 5.90
C MET A 76 7.58 5.09 6.59
N LEU A 77 7.68 4.15 7.55
CA LEU A 77 8.93 3.84 8.24
C LEU A 77 9.54 2.56 7.66
N SER A 78 10.74 2.67 7.08
CA SER A 78 11.55 1.54 6.65
C SER A 78 12.68 1.29 7.64
N GLY A 79 12.78 0.08 8.18
CA GLY A 79 13.87 -0.29 9.10
C GLY A 79 13.94 -1.78 9.36
N SER A 80 13.47 -2.59 8.42
CA SER A 80 13.53 -4.04 8.50
C SER A 80 14.57 -4.58 7.51
N PHE A 81 15.84 -4.47 7.90
CA PHE A 81 17.00 -4.83 7.05
C PHE A 81 17.00 -6.29 6.60
N GLU A 82 16.48 -7.22 7.41
CA GLU A 82 16.33 -8.64 7.03
C GLU A 82 15.37 -8.83 5.83
N TYR A 83 14.43 -7.90 5.66
CA TYR A 83 13.36 -7.98 4.68
C TYR A 83 13.46 -6.89 3.61
N ASP A 84 14.61 -6.22 3.46
CA ASP A 84 14.85 -5.16 2.47
C ASP A 84 13.66 -4.18 2.39
N SER A 85 13.21 -3.68 3.54
CA SER A 85 11.96 -2.91 3.61
C SER A 85 11.97 -1.66 2.73
N GLU A 86 13.14 -1.05 2.50
CA GLU A 86 13.25 0.14 1.66
C GLU A 86 12.92 -0.15 0.19
N ASP A 87 13.44 -1.26 -0.35
CA ASP A 87 13.14 -1.71 -1.71
C ASP A 87 11.66 -2.07 -1.84
N SER A 88 11.13 -2.80 -0.85
CA SER A 88 9.73 -3.21 -0.80
C SER A 88 8.77 -2.01 -0.75
N LEU A 89 9.07 -1.02 0.10
CA LEU A 89 8.28 0.21 0.20
C LEU A 89 8.46 1.10 -1.03
N THR A 90 9.59 1.04 -1.73
CA THR A 90 9.76 1.73 -3.03
C THR A 90 8.83 1.15 -4.09
N VAL A 91 8.66 -0.18 -4.14
CA VAL A 91 7.66 -0.83 -5.02
C VAL A 91 6.25 -0.36 -4.66
N LEU A 92 5.90 -0.37 -3.36
CA LEU A 92 4.60 0.11 -2.89
C LEU A 92 4.36 1.59 -3.24
N LEU A 93 5.37 2.45 -3.10
CA LEU A 93 5.27 3.86 -3.48
C LEU A 93 4.98 4.03 -4.98
N GLY A 94 5.63 3.24 -5.84
CA GLY A 94 5.35 3.24 -7.27
C GLY A 94 3.91 2.82 -7.56
N TYR A 95 3.43 1.78 -6.87
CA TYR A 95 2.05 1.31 -7.00
C TYR A 95 1.03 2.36 -6.51
N LEU A 96 1.23 2.96 -5.33
CA LEU A 96 0.31 3.96 -4.76
C LEU A 96 0.22 5.22 -5.63
N LYS A 97 1.31 5.66 -6.26
CA LYS A 97 1.30 6.83 -7.16
C LYS A 97 0.35 6.64 -8.35
N GLU A 98 0.25 5.43 -8.87
CA GLU A 98 -0.59 5.12 -10.03
C GLU A 98 -2.04 4.80 -9.64
N ASN A 99 -2.25 4.18 -8.47
CA ASN A 99 -3.57 3.63 -8.09
C ASN A 99 -4.32 4.47 -7.03
N ALA A 100 -3.58 5.21 -6.20
CA ALA A 100 -4.12 6.02 -5.10
C ALA A 100 -3.53 7.45 -5.11
N PRO A 101 -3.82 8.28 -6.14
CA PRO A 101 -3.21 9.60 -6.31
C PRO A 101 -3.54 10.62 -5.21
N ALA A 102 -4.51 10.32 -4.35
CA ALA A 102 -4.80 11.12 -3.15
C ALA A 102 -3.78 10.89 -2.01
N VAL A 103 -3.02 9.79 -2.05
CA VAL A 103 -2.02 9.45 -1.04
C VAL A 103 -0.71 10.17 -1.36
N ASP A 104 -0.29 11.06 -0.47
CA ASP A 104 0.99 11.75 -0.50
C ASP A 104 1.93 11.10 0.51
N ALA A 105 2.86 10.29 0.00
CA ALA A 105 3.66 9.39 0.82
C ALA A 105 5.09 9.91 1.02
N THR A 106 5.50 10.00 2.29
CA THR A 106 6.87 10.32 2.71
C THR A 106 7.52 9.09 3.33
N LEU A 107 8.71 8.73 2.86
CA LEU A 107 9.49 7.59 3.36
C LEU A 107 10.61 8.07 4.29
N ILE A 108 10.62 7.56 5.52
CA ILE A 108 11.74 7.68 6.46
C ILE A 108 12.44 6.32 6.51
N ALA A 109 13.69 6.27 6.01
CA ALA A 109 14.50 5.06 5.98
C ALA A 109 15.61 5.10 7.02
N TYR A 110 15.53 4.20 8.00
CA TYR A 110 16.60 3.96 8.96
C TYR A 110 17.80 3.34 8.25
N GLN A 111 19.00 3.80 8.56
CA GLN A 111 20.25 3.35 7.95
C GLN A 111 20.92 2.19 8.72
N SER A 112 20.53 1.96 9.98
CA SER A 112 20.96 0.83 10.82
C SER A 112 19.99 0.60 11.98
N GLU A 113 20.15 -0.48 12.75
CA GLU A 113 19.32 -0.73 13.94
C GLU A 113 19.49 0.35 15.03
N ASP A 114 20.64 1.04 15.04
CA ASP A 114 20.98 2.13 15.97
C ASP A 114 20.74 3.52 15.37
N ASP A 115 20.21 3.61 14.15
CA ASP A 115 19.90 4.90 13.53
C ASP A 115 18.69 5.56 14.22
N ASN A 116 18.67 6.89 14.23
CA ASN A 116 17.68 7.67 14.95
C ASN A 116 17.23 8.90 14.14
N PRO A 117 16.58 8.70 12.98
CA PRO A 117 16.03 9.80 12.18
C PRO A 117 14.92 10.51 12.95
N SER A 118 14.70 11.80 12.61
CA SER A 118 13.59 12.58 13.17
C SER A 118 12.25 11.99 12.76
N LEU A 119 11.35 11.84 13.75
CA LEU A 119 9.95 11.44 13.59
C LEU A 119 8.99 12.63 13.84
N GLU A 120 9.46 13.87 13.70
CA GLU A 120 8.65 15.09 13.90
C GLU A 120 7.39 15.14 13.03
N LEU A 121 7.43 14.55 11.83
CA LEU A 121 6.26 14.44 10.93
C LEU A 121 5.06 13.74 11.60
N LEU A 122 5.30 12.88 12.60
CA LEU A 122 4.21 12.19 13.28
C LEU A 122 3.38 13.16 14.11
N GLU A 123 3.94 14.26 14.62
CA GLU A 123 3.26 15.17 15.55
C GLU A 123 2.02 15.83 14.94
N GLU A 124 2.14 16.38 13.72
CA GLU A 124 1.06 17.17 13.10
C GLU A 124 0.84 16.87 11.60
N GLU A 125 1.78 16.22 10.91
CA GLU A 125 1.76 16.10 9.44
C GLU A 125 1.34 14.71 8.93
N THR A 126 1.14 13.73 9.83
CA THR A 126 0.86 12.34 9.43
C THR A 126 -0.61 11.98 9.67
N ASP A 127 -1.35 11.70 8.59
CA ASP A 127 -2.70 11.13 8.68
C ASP A 127 -2.64 9.62 8.96
N VAL A 128 -1.73 8.90 8.26
CA VAL A 128 -1.54 7.45 8.42
C VAL A 128 -0.06 7.12 8.56
N LEU A 129 0.27 6.29 9.54
CA LEU A 129 1.61 5.76 9.74
C LEU A 129 1.70 4.31 9.25
N LEU A 130 2.54 4.05 8.25
CA LEU A 130 2.90 2.71 7.84
C LEU A 130 4.21 2.29 8.48
N VAL A 131 4.20 1.18 9.22
CA VAL A 131 5.37 0.67 9.95
C VAL A 131 5.86 -0.61 9.29
N PHE A 132 7.09 -0.58 8.75
CA PHE A 132 7.81 -1.76 8.28
C PHE A 132 9.25 -1.75 8.80
N THR A 133 9.36 -1.80 10.13
CA THR A 133 10.62 -1.77 10.89
C THR A 133 10.78 -3.06 11.70
N ARG A 134 12.02 -3.37 12.09
CA ARG A 134 12.33 -4.58 12.86
C ARG A 134 13.43 -4.31 13.88
N ARG A 135 13.12 -4.54 15.16
CA ARG A 135 14.06 -4.54 16.28
C ARG A 135 15.01 -3.33 16.32
N LEU A 136 14.50 -2.16 15.95
CA LEU A 136 15.26 -0.93 16.05
C LEU A 136 15.53 -0.60 17.53
N ASN A 137 16.72 -0.05 17.80
CA ASN A 137 17.16 0.39 19.12
C ASN A 137 16.77 1.85 19.41
N THR A 138 15.88 2.44 18.60
CA THR A 138 15.34 3.79 18.79
C THR A 138 14.90 4.03 20.23
N ASP A 139 15.33 5.15 20.79
CA ASP A 139 15.05 5.56 22.17
C ASP A 139 14.79 7.08 22.24
N GLY A 140 14.67 7.59 23.46
CA GLY A 140 14.57 9.03 23.70
C GLY A 140 13.39 9.69 22.98
N ALA A 141 13.62 10.89 22.44
CA ALA A 141 12.57 11.73 21.88
C ALA A 141 11.83 11.09 20.70
N GLU A 142 12.54 10.38 19.82
CA GLU A 142 11.91 9.78 18.63
C GLU A 142 10.98 8.62 19.01
N LEU A 143 11.41 7.76 19.94
CA LEU A 143 10.53 6.71 20.45
C LEU A 143 9.29 7.28 21.15
N GLU A 144 9.45 8.36 21.92
CA GLU A 144 8.32 9.02 22.57
C GLU A 144 7.37 9.71 21.58
N ARG A 145 7.87 10.24 20.45
CA ARG A 145 7.02 10.73 19.36
C ARG A 145 6.18 9.62 18.73
N PHE A 146 6.80 8.47 18.47
CA PHE A 146 6.11 7.30 17.94
C PHE A 146 5.03 6.77 18.90
N LYS A 147 5.35 6.63 20.19
CA LYS A 147 4.38 6.26 21.23
C LYS A 147 3.24 7.25 21.32
N SER A 148 3.56 8.54 21.39
CA SER A 148 2.58 9.61 21.46
C SER A 148 1.63 9.59 20.27
N TYR A 149 2.11 9.25 19.05
CA TYR A 149 1.26 9.07 17.86
C TYR A 149 0.23 7.96 18.06
N CYS A 150 0.66 6.83 18.61
CA CYS A 150 -0.24 5.72 18.90
C CYS A 150 -1.23 6.08 20.04
N ASP A 151 -0.74 6.68 21.12
CA ASP A 151 -1.52 6.99 22.32
C ASP A 151 -2.64 8.01 22.05
N ARG A 152 -2.45 8.94 21.11
CA ARG A 152 -3.48 9.89 20.68
C ARG A 152 -4.47 9.33 19.64
N GLY A 153 -4.38 8.04 19.32
CA GLY A 153 -5.25 7.38 18.35
C GLY A 153 -4.85 7.63 16.89
N GLY A 154 -3.56 7.77 16.60
CA GLY A 154 -3.07 7.82 15.23
C GLY A 154 -3.40 6.54 14.44
N ALA A 155 -3.63 6.67 13.14
CA ALA A 155 -3.97 5.55 12.27
C ALA A 155 -2.70 4.77 11.87
N VAL A 156 -2.70 3.45 12.01
CA VAL A 156 -1.49 2.62 11.83
C VAL A 156 -1.73 1.49 10.83
N VAL A 157 -0.80 1.31 9.90
CA VAL A 157 -0.69 0.15 8.99
C VAL A 157 0.61 -0.57 9.29
N GLY A 158 0.55 -1.68 10.03
CA GLY A 158 1.73 -2.49 10.36
C GLY A 158 1.95 -3.62 9.36
N ILE A 159 3.19 -3.78 8.88
CA ILE A 159 3.58 -4.84 7.94
C ILE A 159 4.65 -5.72 8.57
N ARG A 160 4.46 -7.03 8.47
CA ARG A 160 5.42 -8.08 8.82
C ARG A 160 6.01 -7.88 10.22
N THR A 161 7.22 -7.35 10.26
CA THR A 161 8.06 -7.21 11.46
C THR A 161 7.64 -6.07 12.37
N ALA A 162 6.62 -5.29 12.00
CA ALA A 162 6.06 -4.24 12.85
C ALA A 162 5.64 -4.73 14.25
N SER A 163 5.25 -6.01 14.39
CA SER A 163 4.98 -6.65 15.69
C SER A 163 6.17 -6.68 16.65
N HIS A 164 7.37 -6.36 16.17
CA HIS A 164 8.56 -6.21 16.98
C HIS A 164 9.43 -5.09 16.39
N ALA A 165 8.76 -3.97 16.05
CA ALA A 165 9.34 -2.77 15.45
C ALA A 165 10.52 -2.20 16.26
N TYR A 166 10.32 -2.01 17.57
CA TYR A 166 11.27 -1.36 18.47
C TYR A 166 11.61 -2.25 19.67
N GLN A 167 12.91 -2.47 19.92
CA GLN A 167 13.37 -3.24 21.08
C GLN A 167 13.01 -2.56 22.41
N ASN A 168 13.00 -1.22 22.40
CA ASN A 168 12.69 -0.41 23.57
C ASN A 168 11.17 -0.21 23.79
N TRP A 169 10.31 -0.81 22.95
CA TRP A 169 8.86 -0.85 23.15
C TRP A 169 8.20 -2.05 22.46
N LEU A 170 8.62 -3.26 22.85
CA LEU A 170 7.96 -4.51 22.42
C LEU A 170 6.45 -4.57 22.70
N PRO A 171 5.90 -3.94 23.77
CA PRO A 171 4.45 -3.91 24.00
C PRO A 171 3.62 -3.33 22.85
N PHE A 172 4.21 -2.59 21.90
CA PHE A 172 3.53 -2.06 20.71
C PHE A 172 2.64 -3.09 19.98
N ASP A 173 3.07 -4.36 19.90
CA ASP A 173 2.29 -5.42 19.25
C ASP A 173 0.94 -5.66 19.92
N GLY A 174 0.94 -5.89 21.23
CA GLY A 174 -0.29 -6.12 21.98
C GLY A 174 -1.08 -4.84 22.22
N GLU A 175 -0.39 -3.74 22.57
CA GLU A 175 -1.00 -2.47 22.99
C GLU A 175 -1.59 -1.68 21.84
N VAL A 176 -1.04 -1.77 20.62
CA VAL A 176 -1.48 -1.01 19.45
C VAL A 176 -2.01 -1.94 18.36
N LEU A 177 -1.20 -2.89 17.90
CA LEU A 177 -1.57 -3.75 16.77
C LEU A 177 -2.64 -4.79 17.14
N GLY A 178 -2.80 -5.11 18.43
CA GLY A 178 -3.68 -6.20 18.89
C GLY A 178 -3.15 -7.58 18.53
N GLY A 179 -1.85 -7.69 18.28
CA GLY A 179 -1.14 -8.93 17.96
C GLY A 179 -0.64 -9.66 19.21
N ASN A 180 -0.04 -10.81 18.94
CA ASN A 180 0.65 -11.65 19.92
C ASN A 180 1.74 -12.46 19.21
N TYR A 181 2.68 -11.75 18.59
CA TYR A 181 3.77 -12.36 17.85
C TYR A 181 4.66 -13.20 18.77
N ASP A 182 4.73 -14.50 18.48
CA ASP A 182 5.60 -15.46 19.17
C ASP A 182 6.51 -16.19 18.18
N GLY A 183 7.18 -15.46 17.30
CA GLY A 183 8.08 -16.04 16.31
C GLY A 183 7.36 -16.60 15.08
N HIS A 184 8.00 -17.56 14.40
CA HIS A 184 7.49 -18.11 13.16
C HIS A 184 7.73 -19.62 13.04
N TYR A 185 6.95 -20.27 12.18
CA TYR A 185 7.20 -21.62 11.71
C TYR A 185 8.38 -21.63 10.71
N GLY A 186 8.88 -22.81 10.33
CA GLY A 186 10.09 -22.96 9.50
C GLY A 186 10.09 -22.11 8.20
N SER A 187 11.28 -21.89 7.64
CA SER A 187 11.45 -21.09 6.42
C SER A 187 11.16 -21.87 5.13
N GLY A 188 10.79 -21.17 4.06
CA GLY A 188 10.68 -21.73 2.70
C GLY A 188 9.33 -22.35 2.33
N MET A 189 8.33 -22.31 3.23
CA MET A 189 6.96 -22.74 2.93
C MET A 189 6.12 -21.55 2.44
N THR A 190 5.49 -21.67 1.28
CA THR A 190 4.49 -20.71 0.82
C THR A 190 3.20 -20.94 1.62
N ALA A 191 2.72 -19.93 2.34
CA ALA A 191 1.42 -19.98 2.98
C ALA A 191 0.34 -19.56 1.98
N ARG A 192 -0.77 -20.31 1.93
CA ARG A 192 -1.97 -19.90 1.21
C ARG A 192 -2.74 -18.90 2.08
N VAL A 193 -2.96 -17.70 1.56
CA VAL A 193 -3.69 -16.63 2.23
C VAL A 193 -5.15 -16.67 1.78
N GLU A 194 -6.07 -16.70 2.73
CA GLU A 194 -7.51 -16.78 2.49
C GLU A 194 -8.28 -15.78 3.36
N ILE A 195 -9.41 -15.29 2.83
CA ILE A 195 -10.34 -14.43 3.56
C ILE A 195 -10.95 -15.20 4.73
N ALA A 196 -10.91 -14.60 5.93
CA ALA A 196 -11.52 -15.17 7.11
C ALA A 196 -13.05 -15.19 7.02
N GLU A 197 -13.68 -16.13 7.73
CA GLU A 197 -15.14 -16.23 7.76
C GLU A 197 -15.77 -14.92 8.25
N GLY A 198 -16.78 -14.43 7.52
CA GLY A 198 -17.48 -13.17 7.83
C GLY A 198 -16.74 -11.88 7.45
N ALA A 199 -15.48 -11.94 7.00
CA ALA A 199 -14.69 -10.73 6.72
C ALA A 199 -14.90 -10.13 5.32
N ARG A 200 -15.50 -10.87 4.37
CA ARG A 200 -15.51 -10.55 2.94
C ARG A 200 -16.02 -9.14 2.58
N GLU A 201 -16.91 -8.57 3.38
CA GLU A 201 -17.49 -7.23 3.15
C GLU A 201 -16.63 -6.09 3.71
N HIS A 202 -15.55 -6.39 4.42
CA HIS A 202 -14.67 -5.36 4.98
C HIS A 202 -13.99 -4.56 3.84
N PRO A 203 -13.99 -3.21 3.88
CA PRO A 203 -13.47 -2.38 2.78
C PRO A 203 -12.03 -2.72 2.36
N ILE A 204 -11.18 -3.09 3.31
CA ILE A 204 -9.80 -3.54 3.07
C ILE A 204 -9.70 -4.71 2.07
N LEU A 205 -10.72 -5.58 2.04
CA LEU A 205 -10.75 -6.78 1.19
C LEU A 205 -11.41 -6.55 -0.17
N THR A 206 -11.76 -5.31 -0.50
CA THR A 206 -12.33 -4.95 -1.80
C THR A 206 -11.37 -5.35 -2.91
N GLU A 207 -11.83 -6.27 -3.77
CA GLU A 207 -11.05 -6.83 -4.89
C GLU A 207 -9.73 -7.51 -4.49
N VAL A 208 -9.58 -7.92 -3.23
CA VAL A 208 -8.46 -8.76 -2.78
C VAL A 208 -8.84 -10.22 -2.92
N LEU A 209 -8.15 -10.95 -3.79
CA LEU A 209 -8.34 -12.40 -3.98
C LEU A 209 -7.37 -13.20 -3.11
N PRO A 210 -7.62 -14.50 -2.88
CA PRO A 210 -6.64 -15.39 -2.25
C PRO A 210 -5.33 -15.47 -3.04
N PHE A 211 -4.19 -15.41 -2.37
CA PHE A 211 -2.86 -15.46 -2.97
C PHE A 211 -1.89 -16.31 -2.14
N GLY A 212 -0.70 -16.59 -2.69
CA GLY A 212 0.39 -17.25 -1.95
C GLY A 212 1.33 -16.22 -1.34
N SER A 213 1.71 -16.39 -0.08
CA SER A 213 2.77 -15.58 0.56
C SER A 213 4.01 -16.42 0.78
N HIS A 214 5.17 -15.80 0.54
CA HIS A 214 6.47 -16.49 0.51
C HIS A 214 7.27 -16.39 1.81
N GLY A 215 6.80 -15.63 2.78
CA GLY A 215 7.44 -15.50 4.09
C GLY A 215 7.10 -16.66 5.03
N SER A 216 7.98 -16.92 6.01
CA SER A 216 7.66 -17.82 7.12
C SER A 216 6.35 -17.40 7.80
N LEU A 217 5.44 -18.36 8.05
CA LEU A 217 4.18 -18.10 8.73
C LEU A 217 4.43 -17.72 10.20
N TYR A 218 3.92 -16.57 10.65
CA TYR A 218 4.09 -16.09 12.03
C TYR A 218 3.12 -16.78 12.98
N ARG A 219 3.58 -17.08 14.20
CA ARG A 219 2.73 -17.54 15.31
C ARG A 219 2.08 -16.33 15.95
N ASN A 220 0.81 -16.09 15.65
CA ASN A 220 0.08 -14.90 16.11
C ASN A 220 -1.10 -15.26 17.02
N THR A 221 -1.53 -16.52 17.04
CA THR A 221 -2.68 -16.95 17.83
C THR A 221 -2.35 -16.96 19.34
N PRO A 222 -3.21 -16.38 20.22
CA PRO A 222 -4.42 -15.63 19.91
C PRO A 222 -4.14 -14.16 19.56
N ILE A 223 -4.95 -13.56 18.69
CA ILE A 223 -5.02 -12.09 18.53
C ILE A 223 -5.98 -11.49 19.57
N SER A 224 -5.92 -10.17 19.77
CA SER A 224 -6.79 -9.45 20.70
C SER A 224 -8.28 -9.75 20.44
N ALA A 225 -9.06 -9.87 21.52
CA ALA A 225 -10.51 -10.03 21.43
C ALA A 225 -11.23 -8.79 20.84
N SER A 226 -10.58 -7.62 20.84
CA SER A 226 -11.07 -6.41 20.18
C SER A 226 -10.64 -6.30 18.71
N ALA A 227 -9.80 -7.22 18.22
CA ALA A 227 -9.38 -7.24 16.83
C ALA A 227 -10.41 -7.96 15.94
N SER A 228 -10.58 -7.47 14.72
CA SER A 228 -11.40 -8.08 13.68
C SER A 228 -10.51 -8.81 12.68
N LEU A 229 -10.58 -10.14 12.65
CA LEU A 229 -9.80 -10.98 11.75
C LEU A 229 -10.24 -10.79 10.29
N LEU A 230 -9.28 -10.53 9.38
CA LEU A 230 -9.54 -10.34 7.96
C LEU A 230 -9.01 -11.48 7.10
N LEU A 231 -7.75 -11.89 7.33
CA LEU A 231 -7.08 -12.92 6.54
C LEU A 231 -6.46 -13.99 7.43
N THR A 232 -6.44 -15.20 6.92
CA THR A 232 -5.79 -16.36 7.54
C THR A 232 -4.74 -16.93 6.59
N GLY A 233 -3.64 -17.40 7.14
CA GLY A 233 -2.57 -18.07 6.42
C GLY A 233 -2.53 -19.54 6.77
N ARG A 234 -2.46 -20.40 5.76
CA ARG A 234 -2.43 -21.85 5.93
C ARG A 234 -1.24 -22.48 5.21
N THR A 235 -0.51 -23.34 5.91
CA THR A 235 0.39 -24.34 5.32
C THR A 235 -0.24 -25.73 5.49
N GLU A 236 0.44 -26.80 5.07
CA GLU A 236 -0.06 -28.16 5.31
C GLU A 236 -0.24 -28.48 6.80
N GLU A 237 0.60 -27.89 7.66
CA GLU A 237 0.66 -28.23 9.09
C GLU A 237 0.12 -27.13 10.01
N HIS A 238 0.06 -25.89 9.54
CA HIS A 238 -0.17 -24.73 10.39
C HIS A 238 -1.23 -23.79 9.83
N PHE A 239 -1.92 -23.09 10.72
CA PHE A 239 -2.97 -22.15 10.42
C PHE A 239 -2.90 -20.99 11.41
N GLU A 240 -2.81 -19.76 10.92
CA GLU A 240 -2.66 -18.57 11.77
C GLU A 240 -3.45 -17.39 11.20
N PRO A 241 -3.91 -16.46 12.06
CA PRO A 241 -4.35 -15.16 11.60
C PRO A 241 -3.16 -14.40 11.02
N VAL A 242 -3.34 -13.82 9.83
CA VAL A 242 -2.25 -13.11 9.14
C VAL A 242 -2.58 -11.66 8.81
N ALA A 243 -3.85 -11.24 8.89
CA ALA A 243 -4.19 -9.82 8.87
C ALA A 243 -5.48 -9.53 9.66
N TRP A 244 -5.51 -8.42 10.37
CA TRP A 244 -6.65 -7.99 11.19
C TRP A 244 -6.68 -6.48 11.36
N THR A 245 -7.81 -5.97 11.86
CA THR A 245 -7.99 -4.56 12.23
C THR A 245 -8.31 -4.39 13.70
N ARG A 246 -8.08 -3.19 14.22
CA ARG A 246 -8.43 -2.79 15.59
C ARG A 246 -8.76 -1.28 15.64
N THR A 247 -9.75 -0.90 16.47
CA THR A 247 -10.29 0.47 16.50
C THR A 247 -10.60 1.01 17.91
N ASP A 248 -10.33 0.24 18.96
CA ASP A 248 -10.63 0.59 20.36
C ASP A 248 -9.70 1.69 20.95
N GLY A 249 -8.57 1.98 20.31
CA GLY A 249 -7.62 3.04 20.69
C GLY A 249 -7.87 4.42 20.09
N GLY A 250 -9.05 4.65 19.48
CA GLY A 250 -9.40 5.92 18.81
C GLY A 250 -8.93 6.00 17.35
N GLY A 251 -7.78 5.41 17.02
CA GLY A 251 -7.28 5.26 15.66
C GLY A 251 -7.78 4.00 14.96
N ARG A 252 -7.72 4.01 13.62
CA ARG A 252 -7.91 2.79 12.81
C ARG A 252 -6.57 2.12 12.59
N VAL A 253 -6.42 0.92 13.14
CA VAL A 253 -5.21 0.11 13.03
C VAL A 253 -5.50 -1.09 12.13
N PHE A 254 -4.62 -1.31 11.15
CA PHE A 254 -4.52 -2.55 10.39
C PHE A 254 -3.13 -3.14 10.61
N TYR A 255 -3.06 -4.45 10.82
CA TYR A 255 -1.80 -5.18 10.82
C TYR A 255 -1.89 -6.39 9.92
N THR A 256 -0.78 -6.68 9.23
CA THR A 256 -0.57 -7.95 8.54
C THR A 256 0.80 -8.52 8.89
N SER A 257 0.86 -9.82 9.20
CA SER A 257 2.12 -10.55 9.36
C SER A 257 2.72 -10.98 8.01
N LEU A 258 2.08 -10.65 6.89
CA LEU A 258 2.62 -10.81 5.55
C LEU A 258 3.56 -9.64 5.22
N GLY A 259 4.26 -9.70 4.08
CA GLY A 259 5.22 -8.66 3.67
C GLY A 259 6.65 -9.17 3.58
N HIS A 260 6.84 -10.42 3.19
CA HIS A 260 8.13 -10.85 2.66
C HIS A 260 8.41 -10.11 1.33
N GLN A 261 9.67 -9.90 0.94
CA GLN A 261 10.04 -9.12 -0.27
C GLN A 261 9.26 -9.54 -1.52
N LYS A 262 9.02 -10.85 -1.66
CA LYS A 262 8.26 -11.42 -2.79
C LYS A 262 6.77 -11.07 -2.78
N ASP A 263 6.18 -10.83 -1.61
CA ASP A 263 4.76 -10.49 -1.50
C ASP A 263 4.47 -9.12 -2.15
N PHE A 264 5.45 -8.22 -2.21
CA PHE A 264 5.32 -6.92 -2.91
C PHE A 264 5.27 -7.04 -4.45
N TRP A 265 5.44 -8.25 -4.99
CA TRP A 265 5.22 -8.56 -6.40
C TRP A 265 3.83 -9.18 -6.67
N GLU A 266 3.06 -9.45 -5.61
CA GLU A 266 1.69 -9.93 -5.69
C GLU A 266 0.71 -8.75 -5.69
N LEU A 267 -0.08 -8.62 -6.76
CA LEU A 267 -1.01 -7.49 -6.91
C LEU A 267 -2.04 -7.42 -5.78
N ASP A 268 -2.55 -8.58 -5.35
CA ASP A 268 -3.52 -8.66 -4.24
C ASP A 268 -2.92 -8.18 -2.91
N PHE A 269 -1.62 -8.36 -2.69
CA PHE A 269 -0.94 -7.84 -1.51
C PHE A 269 -0.78 -6.32 -1.59
N LEU A 270 -0.36 -5.77 -2.73
CA LEU A 270 -0.28 -4.32 -2.92
C LEU A 270 -1.63 -3.63 -2.73
N ARG A 271 -2.69 -4.21 -3.32
CA ARG A 271 -4.07 -3.74 -3.17
C ARG A 271 -4.56 -3.84 -1.72
N LEU A 272 -4.21 -4.91 -1.01
CA LEU A 272 -4.53 -5.04 0.42
C LEU A 272 -3.94 -3.87 1.23
N ILE A 273 -2.66 -3.52 1.00
CA ILE A 273 -2.01 -2.43 1.72
C ILE A 273 -2.58 -1.06 1.30
N GLU A 274 -2.86 -0.85 0.02
CA GLU A 274 -3.56 0.36 -0.45
C GLU A 274 -4.91 0.55 0.24
N ASN A 275 -5.77 -0.48 0.21
CA ASN A 275 -7.07 -0.40 0.84
C ASN A 275 -6.96 -0.20 2.36
N ALA A 276 -5.94 -0.78 3.00
CA ALA A 276 -5.66 -0.55 4.42
C ALA A 276 -5.29 0.90 4.72
N VAL A 277 -4.44 1.53 3.91
CA VAL A 277 -4.09 2.95 4.03
C VAL A 277 -5.32 3.83 3.87
N LEU A 278 -6.14 3.60 2.83
CA LEU A 278 -7.36 4.38 2.58
C LEU A 278 -8.40 4.19 3.69
N TRP A 279 -8.57 2.96 4.17
CA TRP A 279 -9.48 2.66 5.28
C TRP A 279 -9.03 3.32 6.58
N ALA A 280 -7.72 3.32 6.86
CA ALA A 280 -7.13 3.92 8.04
C ALA A 280 -7.29 5.45 8.04
N ALA A 281 -7.06 6.09 6.90
CA ALA A 281 -7.21 7.54 6.71
C ALA A 281 -8.65 8.04 6.94
N ALA A 282 -9.66 7.23 6.60
CA ALA A 282 -11.08 7.58 6.81
C ALA A 282 -11.52 7.63 8.29
N SER A 283 -10.59 7.56 9.25
CA SER A 283 -10.82 7.92 10.66
C SER A 283 -10.84 9.43 10.89
N LYS A 284 -10.37 10.22 9.92
CA LYS A 284 -10.49 11.68 9.87
C LYS A 284 -11.94 12.07 9.53
N ALA A 285 -12.80 12.14 10.55
CA ALA A 285 -14.18 12.64 10.42
C ALA A 285 -14.60 13.40 11.68
#